data_AF-A0A9D1VDJ6-F1
#
_entry.id   AF-A0A9D1VDJ6-F1
#
_cell.length_a   1.000
_cell.length_b   1.000
_cell.length_c   1.000
_cell.angle_alpha   90.00
_cell.angle_beta   90.00
_cell.angle_gamma   90.00
#
_symmetry.space_group_name_H-M   'P 1'
#
loop_
_entity.id
_entity.type
_entity.pdbx_description
1 polymer ?
#
loop_
_entity_poly.entity_id
_entity_poly.type
_entity_poly.pdbx_seq_one_letter_code
_entity_poly.pdbx_strand_id
1 'polypeptide(L)'
;AWAALLGAVLFIGGRLMLAIYPAGTTVMCVAVPLLALAGFVYYLYQREFFCCGLGLGLAVAGMWLAHRAAGSASWSSRYMVVEAVLLVLVLILLALTVVIGRNEGKWGKGEKAVRVFSGATNYAVAYGALVLAAAALLAGIFAPAAALYLMWAGIALLFVLAVYYTMHLM
;
A
#
# COMPACT_ATOMS: atom_id res chain seq x y z
N ALA A 1 17.94 -26.91 -7.69
CA ALA A 1 16.56 -26.38 -7.61
C ALA A 1 16.53 -24.85 -7.65
N TRP A 2 17.15 -24.16 -6.70
CA TRP A 2 17.12 -22.69 -6.60
C TRP A 2 17.68 -21.94 -7.82
N ALA A 3 18.83 -22.37 -8.37
CA ALA A 3 19.41 -21.74 -9.56
C ALA A 3 18.53 -21.87 -10.81
N ALA A 4 17.81 -22.98 -10.96
CA ALA A 4 16.89 -23.20 -12.08
C ALA A 4 15.62 -22.35 -11.94
N LEU A 5 15.11 -22.19 -10.71
CA LEU A 5 14.01 -21.27 -10.41
C LEU A 5 14.39 -19.81 -10.70
N LEU A 6 15.57 -19.39 -10.24
CA LEU A 6 16.11 -18.05 -10.50
C LEU A 6 16.29 -17.82 -12.02
N GLY A 7 16.86 -18.79 -12.72
CA GLY A 7 17.02 -18.75 -14.18
C GLY A 7 15.68 -18.66 -14.91
N ALA A 8 14.68 -19.43 -14.50
CA ALA A 8 13.34 -19.38 -15.09
C ALA A 8 12.66 -18.04 -14.87
N VAL A 9 12.75 -17.48 -13.66
CA VAL A 9 12.19 -16.16 -13.32
C VAL A 9 12.85 -15.06 -14.16
N LEU A 10 14.18 -15.06 -14.28
CA LEU A 10 14.91 -14.09 -15.07
C LEU A 10 14.62 -14.23 -16.57
N PHE A 11 14.50 -15.46 -17.07
CA PHE A 11 14.21 -15.73 -18.48
C PHE A 11 12.78 -15.31 -18.87
N ILE A 12 11.79 -15.68 -18.06
CA ILE A 12 10.38 -15.29 -18.29
C ILE A 12 10.23 -13.77 -18.11
N GLY A 13 10.86 -13.20 -17.08
CA GLY A 13 10.88 -11.76 -16.84
C GLY A 13 11.51 -10.99 -18.00
N GLY A 14 12.65 -11.45 -18.51
CA GLY A 14 13.33 -10.86 -19.68
C GLY A 14 12.51 -10.96 -20.96
N ARG A 15 11.83 -12.09 -21.19
CA ARG A 15 10.92 -12.27 -22.34
C ARG A 15 9.71 -11.34 -22.27
N LEU A 16 9.09 -11.21 -21.10
CA LEU A 16 7.97 -10.30 -20.87
C LEU A 16 8.38 -8.84 -21.04
N MET A 17 9.57 -8.47 -20.55
CA MET A 17 10.15 -7.14 -20.67
C MET A 17 10.39 -6.74 -22.13
N LEU A 18 10.92 -7.67 -22.95
CA LEU A 18 11.15 -7.44 -24.37
C LEU A 18 9.84 -7.38 -25.18
N ALA A 19 8.82 -8.15 -24.80
CA ALA A 19 7.53 -8.15 -25.51
C ALA A 19 6.76 -6.82 -25.40
N ILE A 20 7.04 -6.01 -24.38
CA ILE A 20 6.33 -4.76 -24.08
C ILE A 20 7.32 -3.56 -24.09
N TYR A 21 8.47 -3.69 -24.77
CA TYR A 21 9.48 -2.65 -24.82
C TYR A 21 8.97 -1.39 -25.54
N PRO A 22 9.23 -0.16 -25.02
CA PRO A 22 10.05 0.18 -23.86
C PRO A 22 9.32 0.16 -22.50
N ALA A 23 7.99 0.15 -22.48
CA ALA A 23 7.20 0.26 -21.26
C ALA A 23 7.48 -0.86 -20.24
N GLY A 24 7.74 -2.09 -20.70
CA GLY A 24 8.11 -3.21 -19.85
C GLY A 24 9.38 -2.98 -19.02
N THR A 25 10.33 -2.22 -19.56
CA THR A 25 11.57 -1.86 -18.84
C THR A 25 11.27 -0.89 -17.71
N THR A 26 10.49 0.15 -17.98
CA THR A 26 10.10 1.14 -16.97
C THR A 26 9.30 0.49 -15.83
N VAL A 27 8.39 -0.42 -16.16
CA VAL A 27 7.60 -1.14 -15.13
C VAL A 27 8.50 -1.96 -14.22
N MET A 28 9.47 -2.72 -14.76
CA MET A 28 10.38 -3.53 -13.93
C MET A 28 11.28 -2.67 -13.04
N CYS A 29 11.81 -1.56 -13.56
CA CYS A 29 12.64 -0.63 -12.80
C CYS A 29 11.90 0.03 -11.61
N VAL A 30 10.57 0.07 -11.64
CA VAL A 30 9.76 0.62 -10.55
C VAL A 30 9.18 -0.49 -9.66
N ALA A 31 8.64 -1.54 -10.25
CA ALA A 31 7.98 -2.63 -9.52
C ALA A 31 8.96 -3.43 -8.65
N VAL A 32 10.16 -3.73 -9.15
CA VAL A 32 11.14 -4.53 -8.40
C VAL A 32 11.58 -3.83 -7.11
N PRO A 33 12.00 -2.54 -7.13
CA PRO A 33 12.31 -1.83 -5.89
C PRO A 33 11.13 -1.71 -4.93
N LEU A 34 9.91 -1.47 -5.44
CA LEU A 34 8.71 -1.36 -4.60
C LEU A 34 8.37 -2.69 -3.91
N LEU A 35 8.46 -3.81 -4.62
CA LEU A 35 8.23 -5.14 -4.06
C LEU A 35 9.32 -5.52 -3.05
N ALA A 36 10.58 -5.17 -3.33
CA ALA A 36 11.67 -5.36 -2.38
C ALA A 36 11.46 -4.54 -1.10
N LEU A 37 11.09 -3.26 -1.22
CA LEU A 37 10.78 -2.40 -0.09
C LEU A 37 9.58 -2.93 0.71
N ALA A 38 8.51 -3.34 0.04
CA ALA A 38 7.35 -3.95 0.68
C ALA A 38 7.75 -5.24 1.43
N GLY A 39 8.61 -6.07 0.84
CA GLY A 39 9.18 -7.23 1.50
C GLY A 39 9.97 -6.86 2.75
N PHE A 40 10.88 -5.89 2.67
CA PHE A 40 11.63 -5.42 3.83
C PHE A 40 10.71 -4.92 4.94
N VAL A 41 9.72 -4.09 4.62
CA VAL A 41 8.76 -3.61 5.63
C VAL A 41 7.97 -4.78 6.24
N TYR A 42 7.53 -5.73 5.43
CA TYR A 42 6.78 -6.90 5.91
C TYR A 42 7.59 -7.79 6.88
N TYR A 43 8.89 -7.95 6.64
CA TYR A 43 9.76 -8.78 7.48
C TYR A 43 10.38 -8.05 8.67
N LEU A 44 10.59 -6.72 8.57
CA LEU A 44 11.23 -5.93 9.62
C LEU A 44 10.22 -5.33 10.61
N TYR A 45 9.01 -5.01 10.16
CA TYR A 45 7.98 -4.41 11.00
C TYR A 45 6.84 -5.39 11.28
N GLN A 46 6.00 -5.02 12.22
CA GLN A 46 4.76 -5.74 12.50
C GLN A 46 3.80 -5.68 11.31
N ARG A 47 2.93 -6.70 11.19
CA ARG A 47 2.01 -6.84 10.06
C ARG A 47 0.96 -5.72 10.02
N GLU A 48 0.62 -5.18 11.19
CA GLU A 48 -0.27 -4.04 11.36
C GLU A 48 0.32 -2.79 10.70
N PHE A 49 1.61 -2.52 10.93
CA PHE A 49 2.33 -1.44 10.25
C PHE A 49 2.41 -1.69 8.75
N PHE A 50 2.65 -2.91 8.30
CA PHE A 50 2.67 -3.23 6.88
C PHE A 50 1.34 -2.90 6.20
N CYS A 51 0.20 -3.27 6.79
CA CYS A 51 -1.12 -2.90 6.27
C CYS A 51 -1.32 -1.39 6.20
N CYS A 52 -0.95 -0.65 7.27
CA CYS A 52 -1.02 0.81 7.28
C CYS A 52 -0.10 1.43 6.22
N GLY A 53 1.12 0.89 6.10
CA GLY A 53 2.14 1.31 5.16
C GLY A 53 1.68 1.15 3.71
N LEU A 54 1.06 0.02 3.39
CA LEU A 54 0.43 -0.20 2.09
C LEU A 54 -0.70 0.79 1.84
N GLY A 55 -1.64 0.94 2.77
CA GLY A 55 -2.78 1.83 2.60
C GLY A 55 -2.37 3.29 2.40
N LEU A 56 -1.46 3.79 3.22
CA LEU A 56 -0.93 5.14 3.10
C LEU A 56 -0.03 5.31 1.87
N GLY A 57 0.75 4.29 1.48
CA GLY A 57 1.51 4.30 0.23
C GLY A 57 0.62 4.44 -1.00
N LEU A 58 -0.51 3.72 -1.02
CA LEU A 58 -1.53 3.85 -2.06
C LEU A 58 -2.17 5.25 -2.05
N ALA A 59 -2.47 5.80 -0.87
CA ALA A 59 -3.02 7.16 -0.74
C ALA A 59 -2.03 8.24 -1.22
N VAL A 60 -0.75 8.14 -0.85
CA VAL A 60 0.32 9.05 -1.30
C VAL A 60 0.48 8.96 -2.82
N ALA A 61 0.43 7.76 -3.41
CA ALA A 61 0.46 7.59 -4.86
C ALA A 61 -0.77 8.22 -5.54
N GLY A 62 -1.97 8.05 -4.98
CA GLY A 62 -3.19 8.70 -5.45
C GLY A 62 -3.08 10.22 -5.43
N MET A 63 -2.57 10.80 -4.33
CA MET A 63 -2.35 12.25 -4.24
C MET A 63 -1.34 12.77 -5.26
N TRP A 64 -0.26 12.02 -5.51
CA TRP A 64 0.69 12.37 -6.55
C TRP A 64 0.05 12.36 -7.95
N LEU A 65 -0.80 11.38 -8.24
CA LEU A 65 -1.57 11.30 -9.49
C LEU A 65 -2.60 12.44 -9.60
N ALA A 66 -3.27 12.79 -8.50
CA ALA A 66 -4.23 13.89 -8.43
C ALA A 66 -3.55 15.24 -8.73
N HIS A 67 -2.37 15.45 -8.15
CA HIS A 67 -1.55 16.64 -8.41
C HIS A 67 -1.12 16.72 -9.88
N ARG A 68 -0.73 15.59 -10.49
CA ARG A 68 -0.42 15.50 -11.93
C ARG A 68 -1.65 15.76 -12.80
N ALA A 69 -2.86 15.39 -12.34
CA ALA A 69 -4.10 15.56 -13.06
C ALA A 69 -4.60 17.00 -13.14
N ALA A 70 -4.31 17.81 -12.13
CA ALA A 70 -4.74 19.21 -12.07
C ALA A 70 -4.27 20.07 -13.26
N GLY A 71 -3.25 19.63 -14.01
CA GLY A 71 -2.71 20.35 -15.17
C GLY A 71 -3.12 19.81 -16.55
N SER A 72 -3.96 18.77 -16.66
CA SER A 72 -4.29 18.14 -17.96
C SER A 72 -5.73 17.64 -18.05
N ALA A 73 -6.48 18.20 -19.01
CA ALA A 73 -7.89 17.85 -19.25
C ALA A 73 -8.12 16.38 -19.66
N SER A 74 -7.20 15.79 -20.44
CA SER A 74 -7.31 14.38 -20.88
C SER A 74 -6.95 13.37 -19.79
N TRP A 75 -6.17 13.79 -18.78
CA TRP A 75 -5.78 12.93 -17.67
C TRP A 75 -6.88 12.83 -16.59
N SER A 76 -7.77 13.83 -16.50
CA SER A 76 -8.81 13.91 -15.46
C SER A 76 -9.74 12.69 -15.42
N SER A 77 -10.20 12.18 -16.58
CA SER A 77 -11.13 11.04 -16.62
C SER A 77 -10.45 9.72 -16.24
N ARG A 78 -9.19 9.51 -16.68
CA ARG A 78 -8.42 8.30 -16.33
C ARG A 78 -8.03 8.30 -14.86
N TYR A 79 -7.66 9.47 -14.33
CA TYR A 79 -7.33 9.66 -12.93
C TYR A 79 -8.47 9.23 -12.01
N MET A 80 -9.73 9.63 -12.29
CA MET A 80 -10.89 9.24 -11.47
C MET A 80 -11.05 7.72 -11.34
N VAL A 81 -10.83 6.98 -12.43
CA VAL A 81 -10.90 5.51 -12.41
C VAL A 81 -9.78 4.93 -11.53
N VAL A 82 -8.56 5.43 -11.69
CA VAL A 82 -7.41 4.97 -10.89
C VAL A 82 -7.62 5.27 -9.41
N GLU A 83 -8.08 6.48 -9.07
CA GLU A 83 -8.32 6.89 -7.68
C GLU A 83 -9.42 6.06 -7.03
N ALA A 84 -10.50 5.75 -7.77
CA ALA A 84 -11.55 4.86 -7.29
C ALA A 84 -11.03 3.45 -7.01
N VAL A 85 -10.17 2.90 -7.88
CA VAL A 85 -9.53 1.60 -7.65
C VAL A 85 -8.63 1.63 -6.42
N LEU A 86 -7.81 2.67 -6.25
CA LEU A 86 -6.97 2.84 -5.07
C LEU A 86 -7.81 2.93 -3.79
N LEU A 87 -8.92 3.67 -3.82
CA LEU A 87 -9.84 3.79 -2.68
C LEU A 87 -10.44 2.43 -2.32
N VAL A 88 -10.91 1.66 -3.30
CA VAL A 88 -11.44 0.31 -3.07
C VAL A 88 -10.38 -0.60 -2.45
N LEU A 89 -9.13 -0.56 -2.93
CA LEU A 89 -8.04 -1.34 -2.34
C LEU A 89 -7.77 -0.96 -0.87
N VAL A 90 -7.77 0.33 -0.54
CA VAL A 90 -7.61 0.81 0.85
C VAL A 90 -8.79 0.39 1.72
N LEU A 91 -10.03 0.44 1.21
CA LEU A 91 -11.22 -0.02 1.94
C LEU A 91 -11.21 -1.53 2.16
N ILE A 92 -10.73 -2.32 1.20
CA ILE A 92 -10.53 -3.77 1.36
C ILE A 92 -9.48 -4.02 2.45
N LEU A 93 -8.36 -3.30 2.44
CA LEU A 93 -7.34 -3.40 3.49
C LEU A 93 -7.94 -3.05 4.86
N LEU A 94 -8.69 -1.94 4.96
CA LEU A 94 -9.37 -1.54 6.18
C LEU A 94 -10.32 -2.63 6.67
N ALA A 95 -11.22 -3.12 5.82
CA ALA A 95 -12.15 -4.18 6.17
C ALA A 95 -11.42 -5.45 6.65
N LEU A 96 -10.35 -5.84 5.97
CA LEU A 96 -9.54 -7.01 6.31
C LEU A 96 -8.84 -6.82 7.66
N THR A 97 -8.28 -5.63 7.92
CA THR A 97 -7.69 -5.32 9.23
C THR A 97 -8.73 -5.34 10.35
N VAL A 98 -9.94 -4.81 10.13
CA VAL A 98 -11.03 -4.80 11.11
C VAL A 98 -11.51 -6.21 11.41
N VAL A 99 -11.66 -7.05 10.39
CA VAL A 99 -12.05 -8.45 10.56
C VAL A 99 -10.99 -9.22 11.35
N ILE A 100 -9.70 -9.02 11.06
CA ILE A 100 -8.60 -9.64 11.81
C ILE A 100 -8.56 -9.14 13.26
N GLY A 101 -8.65 -7.83 13.48
CA GLY A 101 -8.54 -7.26 14.82
C GLY A 101 -9.72 -7.60 15.71
N ARG A 102 -10.93 -7.77 15.16
CA ARG A 102 -12.10 -8.29 15.90
C ARG A 102 -11.90 -9.74 16.37
N ASN A 103 -11.05 -10.51 15.69
CA ASN A 103 -10.69 -11.88 16.05
C ASN A 103 -9.38 -11.93 16.87
N GLU A 104 -9.04 -10.87 17.61
CA GLU A 104 -7.82 -10.77 18.44
C GLU A 104 -6.52 -10.97 17.63
N GLY A 105 -6.53 -10.64 16.34
CA GLY A 105 -5.38 -10.79 15.46
C GLY A 105 -5.28 -12.16 14.79
N LYS A 106 -6.26 -13.04 14.96
CA LYS A 106 -6.29 -14.38 14.36
C LYS A 106 -7.07 -14.39 13.05
N TRP A 107 -6.52 -15.07 12.05
CA TRP A 107 -7.18 -15.33 10.78
C TRP A 107 -7.45 -16.83 10.62
N GLY A 108 -8.70 -17.18 10.32
CA GLY A 108 -9.17 -18.56 10.22
C GLY A 108 -10.22 -18.92 11.28
N LYS A 109 -10.79 -20.13 11.17
CA LYS A 109 -11.77 -20.68 12.12
C LYS A 109 -11.21 -21.96 12.76
N GLY A 110 -11.44 -22.13 14.06
CA GLY A 110 -11.07 -23.36 14.80
C GLY A 110 -9.57 -23.50 15.10
N GLU A 111 -9.11 -24.75 15.23
CA GLU A 111 -7.72 -25.10 15.63
C GLU A 111 -6.64 -24.68 14.61
N LYS A 112 -7.03 -24.33 13.37
CA LYS A 112 -6.12 -23.84 12.32
C LYS A 112 -6.00 -22.31 12.26
N ALA A 113 -6.48 -21.59 13.29
CA ALA A 113 -6.40 -20.15 13.33
C ALA A 113 -4.94 -19.69 13.43
N VAL A 114 -4.46 -19.00 12.38
CA VAL A 114 -3.11 -18.45 12.33
C VAL A 114 -3.13 -17.04 12.90
N ARG A 115 -2.23 -16.75 13.84
CA ARG A 115 -2.06 -15.39 14.36
C ARG A 115 -1.38 -14.54 13.29
N VAL A 116 -2.13 -13.61 12.71
CA VAL A 116 -1.65 -12.69 11.67
C VAL A 116 -1.20 -11.38 12.30
N PHE A 117 -2.00 -10.82 13.20
CA PHE A 117 -1.63 -9.62 13.97
C PHE A 117 -1.26 -9.99 15.40
N SER A 118 -0.41 -9.17 16.01
CA SER A 118 -0.06 -9.32 17.41
C SER A 118 -1.26 -8.92 18.27
N GLY A 119 -1.64 -9.79 19.21
CA GLY A 119 -2.79 -9.49 20.09
C GLY A 119 -2.47 -8.54 21.25
N ALA A 120 -1.23 -8.06 21.37
CA ALA A 120 -0.86 -6.99 22.29
C ALA A 120 -1.05 -5.59 21.65
N THR A 121 -1.36 -5.53 20.35
CA THR A 121 -1.40 -4.28 19.58
C THR A 121 -2.74 -3.57 19.72
N ASN A 122 -2.69 -2.25 19.95
CA ASN A 122 -3.87 -1.41 19.82
C ASN A 122 -4.22 -1.19 18.33
N TYR A 123 -5.23 -1.92 17.84
CA TYR A 123 -5.69 -1.83 16.46
C TYR A 123 -6.31 -0.48 16.07
N ALA A 124 -6.68 0.37 17.04
CA ALA A 124 -7.28 1.67 16.77
C ALA A 124 -6.36 2.57 15.93
N VAL A 125 -5.05 2.49 16.16
CA VAL A 125 -4.05 3.24 15.39
C VAL A 125 -4.03 2.77 13.93
N ALA A 126 -4.10 1.45 13.71
CA ALA A 126 -4.14 0.89 12.37
C ALA A 126 -5.41 1.28 11.60
N TYR A 127 -6.56 1.21 12.26
CA TYR A 127 -7.83 1.65 11.67
C TYR A 127 -7.81 3.13 11.37
N GLY A 128 -7.32 3.95 12.30
CA GLY A 128 -7.19 5.40 12.10
C GLY A 128 -6.33 5.74 10.88
N ALA A 129 -5.17 5.09 10.73
CA ALA A 129 -4.31 5.30 9.58
C ALA A 129 -4.99 4.94 8.24
N LEU A 130 -5.71 3.81 8.19
CA LEU A 130 -6.40 3.36 6.97
C LEU A 130 -7.65 4.20 6.66
N VAL A 131 -8.35 4.68 7.67
CA VAL A 131 -9.45 5.65 7.50
C VAL A 131 -8.91 6.98 6.96
N LEU A 132 -7.78 7.46 7.49
CA LEU A 132 -7.13 8.66 6.98
C LEU A 132 -6.64 8.49 5.53
N ALA A 133 -6.12 7.31 5.19
CA ALA A 133 -5.74 6.98 3.81
C ALA A 133 -6.95 7.02 2.85
N ALA A 134 -8.08 6.42 3.25
CA ALA A 134 -9.31 6.46 2.47
C ALA A 134 -9.87 7.88 2.35
N ALA A 135 -9.86 8.66 3.43
CA ALA A 135 -10.28 10.06 3.44
C ALA A 135 -9.41 10.93 2.53
N ALA A 136 -8.09 10.69 2.50
CA ALA A 136 -7.18 11.39 1.60
C ALA A 136 -7.52 11.09 0.13
N LEU A 137 -7.74 9.82 -0.23
CA LEU A 137 -8.15 9.44 -1.59
C LEU A 137 -9.49 10.06 -2.00
N LEU A 138 -10.48 10.09 -1.10
CA LEU A 138 -11.73 10.81 -1.32
C LEU A 138 -11.48 12.31 -1.53
N ALA A 139 -10.62 12.93 -0.73
CA ALA A 139 -10.27 14.33 -0.88
C ALA A 139 -9.53 14.61 -2.21
N GLY A 140 -8.73 13.67 -2.73
CA GLY A 140 -8.10 13.79 -4.05
C GLY A 140 -9.12 13.92 -5.19
N ILE A 141 -10.25 13.21 -5.08
CA ILE A 141 -11.34 13.25 -6.06
C ILE A 141 -12.04 14.62 -6.07
N PHE A 142 -12.32 15.19 -4.90
CA PHE A 142 -13.14 16.41 -4.77
C PHE A 142 -12.32 17.70 -4.65
N ALA A 143 -11.08 17.62 -4.18
CA ALA A 143 -10.23 18.75 -3.85
C ALA A 143 -8.77 18.52 -4.32
N PRO A 144 -8.52 18.37 -5.64
CA PRO A 144 -7.19 18.09 -6.18
C PRO A 144 -6.16 19.20 -5.86
N ALA A 145 -6.61 20.42 -5.56
CA ALA A 145 -5.74 21.50 -5.10
C ALA A 145 -5.03 21.18 -3.76
N ALA A 146 -5.63 20.33 -2.92
CA ALA A 146 -5.05 19.88 -1.66
C ALA A 146 -4.07 18.71 -1.83
N ALA A 147 -4.01 18.09 -3.01
CA ALA A 147 -3.30 16.82 -3.22
C ALA A 147 -1.82 16.89 -2.84
N LEU A 148 -1.12 17.97 -3.21
CA LEU A 148 0.29 18.12 -2.86
C LEU A 148 0.50 18.15 -1.34
N TYR A 149 -0.36 18.83 -0.60
CA TYR A 149 -0.29 18.91 0.86
C TYR A 149 -0.66 17.58 1.53
N LEU A 150 -1.70 16.91 1.03
CA LEU A 150 -2.12 15.60 1.52
C LEU A 150 -1.08 14.51 1.26
N MET A 151 -0.34 14.61 0.15
CA MET A 151 0.80 13.74 -0.14
C MET A 151 1.88 13.86 0.94
N TRP A 152 2.29 15.10 1.27
CA TRP A 152 3.28 15.34 2.33
C TRP A 152 2.77 14.93 3.71
N ALA A 153 1.51 15.22 4.02
CA ALA A 153 0.87 14.78 5.26
C ALA A 153 0.86 13.24 5.39
N GLY A 154 0.56 12.52 4.30
CA GLY A 154 0.60 11.06 4.26
C GLY A 154 2.01 10.50 4.49
N ILE A 155 3.04 11.13 3.92
CA ILE A 155 4.45 10.76 4.15
C ILE A 155 4.85 11.01 5.61
N ALA A 156 4.46 12.17 6.18
CA ALA A 156 4.72 12.47 7.58
C ALA A 156 4.02 11.48 8.52
N LEU A 157 2.77 11.12 8.22
CA LEU A 157 2.01 10.12 8.99
C LEU A 157 2.65 8.73 8.89
N LEU A 158 3.13 8.33 7.71
CA LEU A 158 3.90 7.09 7.54
C LEU A 158 5.14 7.05 8.44
N PHE A 159 5.87 8.16 8.52
CA PHE A 159 7.04 8.29 9.40
C PHE A 159 6.66 8.20 10.88
N VAL A 160 5.60 8.91 11.30
CA VAL A 160 5.09 8.84 12.68
C VAL A 160 4.66 7.42 13.05
N LEU A 161 3.96 6.73 12.15
CA LEU A 161 3.58 5.33 12.36
C LEU A 161 4.81 4.42 12.44
N ALA A 162 5.82 4.64 11.61
CA ALA A 162 7.05 3.84 11.66
C ALA A 162 7.71 3.96 13.04
N VAL A 163 7.83 5.17 13.59
CA VAL A 163 8.35 5.42 14.94
C VAL A 163 7.43 4.83 16.01
N TYR A 164 6.12 4.98 15.89
CA TYR A 164 5.17 4.42 16.85
C TYR A 164 5.29 2.89 16.95
N TYR A 165 5.31 2.20 15.81
CA TYR A 165 5.40 0.73 15.78
C TYR A 165 6.78 0.19 16.14
N THR A 166 7.84 1.01 16.13
CA THR A 166 9.15 0.61 16.68
C THR A 166 9.27 0.88 18.18
N MET A 167 8.63 1.93 18.70
CA MET A 167 8.80 2.35 20.11
C MET A 167 7.83 1.67 21.08
N HIS A 168 6.59 1.36 20.67
CA HIS A 168 5.54 0.92 21.60
C HIS A 168 5.28 -0.59 21.64
N LEU A 169 5.93 -1.36 20.76
CA LEU A 169 5.56 -2.76 20.49
C LEU A 169 6.77 -3.71 20.39
N MET A 170 7.92 -3.27 20.94
CA MET A 170 9.06 -4.12 21.31
C MET A 170 9.02 -4.41 22.81
#